data_AF-A0AAD3H6F5-F1
#
_entry.id   AF-A0AAD3H6F5-F1
#
_cell.length_a   1.000
_cell.length_b   1.000
_cell.length_c   1.000
_cell.angle_alpha   90.00
_cell.angle_beta   90.00
_cell.angle_gamma   90.00
#
_symmetry.space_group_name_H-M   'P 1'
#
loop_
_entity.id
_entity.type
_entity.pdbx_description
1 polymer ?
#
loop_
_entity_poly.entity_id
_entity_poly.type
_entity_poly.pdbx_seq_one_letter_code
_entity_poly.pdbx_strand_id
1 'polypeptide(L)'
;MQSSISKYRITKRVGGGSFGDIYLGVGANGEKVAVKFEKHGARCPQLRHEYKVYRELQNAPGFAKVHYFGTQDSYNLMVMDLLGPSLEDQFNKCGRRFSLKTVLMIADQMLERVELMHSRHLIHRDIKPANFVTDGGRGNGNFIYCIDFGLSKRYRHPRTLQHIPQREGRSLTGTPRYASINNHLGVEQSRRDDLESIGYVLVYFLKGGLPWQGLKAKSATKKYKLIMEKKQSITIPALCQGCPSQFAEYLAYCRSLKFEAKPNIAYLRGMFRDLFRTQGYTNNNSSLDWDWNRIDSGSTGGDRERVSGGDRGAPYGDNIGGQIDGGYQRTSRNNMGSGRR
;
A
#
# COMPACT_ATOMS: atom_id res chain seq x y z
N MET A 1 25.77 -7.09 18.99
CA MET A 1 24.89 -7.04 20.18
C MET A 1 23.58 -7.72 19.82
N GLN A 2 23.33 -8.95 20.28
CA GLN A 2 22.01 -9.57 20.12
C GLN A 2 21.08 -8.96 21.17
N SER A 3 20.27 -7.98 20.78
CA SER A 3 19.25 -7.42 21.65
C SER A 3 18.06 -8.39 21.73
N SER A 4 17.69 -8.78 22.95
CA SER A 4 16.42 -9.43 23.23
C SER A 4 15.38 -8.33 23.53
N ILE A 5 14.22 -8.43 22.90
CA ILE A 5 13.12 -7.47 23.03
C ILE A 5 11.85 -8.25 23.28
N SER A 6 11.23 -8.05 24.45
CA SER A 6 9.93 -8.66 24.78
C SER A 6 9.84 -10.16 24.44
N LYS A 7 10.86 -10.95 24.81
CA LYS A 7 11.00 -12.41 24.55
C LYS A 7 11.35 -12.81 23.10
N TYR A 8 11.58 -11.85 22.20
CA TYR A 8 12.04 -12.10 20.84
C TYR A 8 13.51 -11.73 20.68
N ARG A 9 14.29 -12.62 20.07
CA ARG A 9 15.66 -12.33 19.64
C ARG A 9 15.62 -11.65 18.28
N ILE A 10 16.11 -10.41 18.21
CA ILE A 10 16.17 -9.66 16.95
C ILE A 10 17.37 -10.15 16.13
N THR A 11 17.15 -10.39 14.84
CA THR A 11 18.14 -11.00 13.95
C THR A 11 18.51 -10.08 12.79
N LYS A 12 18.05 -10.37 11.57
CA LYS A 12 18.36 -9.59 10.37
C LYS A 12 17.30 -8.54 10.10
N ARG A 13 17.71 -7.41 9.54
CA ARG A 13 16.79 -6.47 8.89
C ARG A 13 16.16 -7.16 7.68
N VAL A 14 14.84 -7.13 7.56
CA VAL A 14 14.10 -7.74 6.44
C VAL A 14 13.46 -6.71 5.52
N GLY A 15 13.36 -5.46 5.97
CA GLY A 15 12.87 -4.36 5.16
C GLY A 15 12.97 -3.04 5.91
N GLY A 16 12.54 -1.97 5.24
CA GLY A 16 12.44 -0.65 5.83
C GLY A 16 11.56 0.22 4.95
N GLY A 17 10.66 0.97 5.57
CA GLY A 17 9.79 1.93 4.91
C GLY A 17 10.11 3.36 5.33
N SER A 18 9.28 4.30 4.88
CA SER A 18 9.38 5.73 5.22
C SER A 18 9.23 6.02 6.73
N PHE A 19 8.77 5.04 7.51
CA PHE A 19 8.29 5.22 8.88
C PHE A 19 8.91 4.26 9.90
N GLY A 20 9.92 3.48 9.49
CA GLY A 20 10.63 2.58 10.40
C GLY A 20 11.29 1.40 9.71
N ASP A 21 12.20 0.77 10.44
CA ASP A 21 12.89 -0.43 10.03
C ASP A 21 12.15 -1.69 10.49
N ILE A 22 12.13 -2.71 9.63
CA ILE A 22 11.53 -4.01 9.92
C ILE A 22 12.63 -5.05 10.08
N TYR A 23 12.61 -5.77 11.19
CA TYR A 23 13.55 -6.84 11.50
C TYR A 23 12.83 -8.16 11.69
N LEU A 24 13.53 -9.25 11.40
CA LEU A 24 13.14 -10.60 11.78
C LEU A 24 13.40 -10.81 13.27
N GLY A 25 12.34 -11.09 14.03
CA GLY A 25 12.42 -11.59 15.40
C GLY A 25 12.20 -13.10 15.45
N VAL A 26 12.82 -13.76 16.42
CA VAL A 26 12.59 -15.18 16.71
C VAL A 26 12.19 -15.34 18.18
N GLY A 27 11.01 -15.91 18.42
CA GLY A 27 10.48 -16.21 19.76
C GLY A 27 11.17 -17.42 20.39
N ALA A 28 10.91 -17.66 21.68
CA ALA A 28 11.54 -18.74 22.44
C ALA A 28 11.24 -20.15 21.88
N ASN A 29 10.07 -20.33 21.26
CA ASN A 29 9.63 -21.56 20.58
C ASN A 29 10.11 -21.65 19.11
N GLY A 30 10.96 -20.73 18.64
CA GLY A 30 11.39 -20.67 17.25
C GLY A 30 10.42 -19.96 16.30
N GLU A 31 9.30 -19.42 16.80
CA GLU A 31 8.34 -18.66 16.00
C GLU A 31 9.01 -17.43 15.37
N LYS A 32 8.83 -17.26 14.05
CA LYS A 32 9.37 -16.12 13.30
C LYS A 32 8.33 -15.00 13.21
N VAL A 33 8.73 -13.81 13.65
CA VAL A 33 7.90 -12.59 13.69
C VAL A 33 8.57 -11.44 12.96
N ALA A 34 7.76 -10.47 12.51
CA ALA A 34 8.25 -9.18 12.05
C ALA A 34 8.23 -8.18 13.22
N VAL A 35 9.31 -7.43 13.40
CA VAL A 35 9.44 -6.40 14.44
C VAL A 35 9.69 -5.06 13.78
N LYS A 36 8.73 -4.15 13.90
CA LYS A 36 8.82 -2.77 13.39
C LYS A 36 9.31 -1.85 14.51
N PHE A 37 10.31 -1.02 14.21
CA PHE A 37 10.88 -0.07 15.16
C PHE A 37 10.62 1.37 14.71
N GLU A 38 10.31 2.23 15.68
CA GLU A 38 10.19 3.67 15.51
C GLU A 38 10.97 4.37 16.61
N LYS A 39 11.98 5.17 16.25
CA LYS A 39 12.79 5.92 17.22
C LYS A 39 11.96 7.01 17.89
N HIS A 40 12.16 7.23 19.18
CA HIS A 40 11.62 8.38 19.90
C HIS A 40 12.11 9.68 19.27
N GLY A 41 11.22 10.67 19.19
CA GLY A 41 11.50 11.94 18.51
C GLY A 41 11.53 11.81 16.98
N ALA A 42 11.11 10.69 16.40
CA ALA A 42 10.82 10.62 14.97
C ALA A 42 9.89 11.77 14.58
N ARG A 43 10.19 12.41 13.44
CA ARG A 43 9.52 13.64 13.01
C ARG A 43 8.00 13.47 12.82
N CYS A 44 7.58 12.29 12.39
CA CYS A 44 6.18 11.92 12.22
C CYS A 44 5.96 10.54 12.86
N PRO A 45 5.72 10.46 14.17
CA PRO A 45 5.51 9.17 14.83
C PRO A 45 4.13 8.62 14.44
N GLN A 46 4.11 7.40 13.93
CA GLN A 46 2.96 6.71 13.37
C GLN A 46 2.73 5.32 13.96
N LEU A 47 3.73 4.69 14.59
CA LEU A 47 3.65 3.29 14.99
C LEU A 47 2.52 3.03 16.01
N ARG A 48 2.28 3.97 16.93
CA ARG A 48 1.15 3.88 17.87
C ARG A 48 -0.21 4.02 17.19
N HIS A 49 -0.30 4.84 16.15
CA HIS A 49 -1.52 4.97 15.34
C HIS A 49 -1.77 3.69 14.55
N GLU A 50 -0.74 3.19 13.88
CA GLU A 50 -0.77 1.94 13.13
C GLU A 50 -1.19 0.75 14.01
N TYR A 51 -0.65 0.66 15.23
CA TYR A 51 -1.06 -0.34 16.22
C TYR A 51 -2.57 -0.30 16.51
N LYS A 52 -3.15 0.89 16.74
CA LYS A 52 -4.59 1.03 16.99
C LYS A 52 -5.41 0.54 15.80
N VAL A 53 -4.95 0.82 14.59
CA VAL A 53 -5.62 0.35 13.37
C VAL A 53 -5.55 -1.16 13.23
N TYR A 54 -4.40 -1.78 13.49
CA TYR A 54 -4.30 -3.25 13.56
C TYR A 54 -5.25 -3.85 14.60
N ARG A 55 -5.42 -3.21 15.77
CA ARG A 55 -6.36 -3.64 16.80
C ARG A 55 -7.82 -3.58 16.32
N GLU A 56 -8.18 -2.56 15.55
CA GLU A 56 -9.52 -2.45 14.93
C GLU A 56 -9.75 -3.44 13.80
N LEU A 57 -8.68 -3.87 13.12
CA LEU A 57 -8.72 -4.86 12.03
C LEU A 57 -8.46 -6.29 12.53
N GLN A 58 -8.25 -6.48 13.83
CA GLN A 58 -7.94 -7.78 14.40
C GLN A 58 -9.03 -8.80 14.06
N ASN A 59 -8.60 -10.02 13.74
CA ASN A 59 -9.42 -11.14 13.27
C ASN A 59 -10.07 -10.96 11.90
N ALA A 60 -9.90 -9.82 11.22
CA ALA A 60 -10.28 -9.71 9.82
C ALA A 60 -9.25 -10.44 8.94
N PRO A 61 -9.70 -11.22 7.94
CA PRO A 61 -8.79 -11.96 7.08
C PRO A 61 -7.95 -10.98 6.23
N GLY A 62 -6.65 -11.27 6.13
CA GLY A 62 -5.71 -10.49 5.31
C GLY A 62 -5.08 -9.31 6.02
N PHE A 63 -5.10 -9.31 7.35
CA PHE A 63 -4.42 -8.35 8.20
C PHE A 63 -3.55 -9.11 9.21
N ALA A 64 -2.29 -8.70 9.37
CA ALA A 64 -1.36 -9.35 10.29
C ALA A 64 -1.85 -9.24 11.74
N LYS A 65 -1.65 -10.30 12.52
CA LYS A 65 -1.85 -10.26 13.97
C LYS A 65 -0.69 -9.51 14.62
N VAL A 66 -1.01 -8.57 15.49
CA VAL A 66 -0.02 -7.94 16.38
C VAL A 66 0.06 -8.77 17.66
N HIS A 67 1.27 -9.25 17.97
CA HIS A 67 1.56 -10.02 19.18
C HIS A 67 1.94 -9.11 20.35
N TYR A 68 2.63 -8.00 20.07
CA TYR A 68 3.09 -7.07 21.10
C TYR A 68 3.24 -5.65 20.53
N PHE A 69 2.93 -4.66 21.35
CA PHE A 69 3.28 -3.26 21.12
C PHE A 69 3.77 -2.67 22.43
N GLY A 70 4.90 -1.97 22.40
CA GLY A 70 5.45 -1.35 23.59
C GLY A 70 6.63 -0.44 23.28
N THR A 71 7.27 0.01 24.34
CA THR A 71 8.41 0.91 24.29
C THR A 71 9.60 0.21 24.94
N GLN A 72 10.76 0.24 24.30
CA GLN A 72 12.01 -0.24 24.85
C GLN A 72 13.13 0.74 24.46
N ASP A 73 13.91 1.16 25.46
CA ASP A 73 14.94 2.18 25.32
C ASP A 73 14.40 3.45 24.64
N SER A 74 15.04 3.88 23.55
CA SER A 74 14.63 5.03 22.73
C SER A 74 13.72 4.65 21.55
N TYR A 75 12.99 3.54 21.62
CA TYR A 75 12.15 3.05 20.51
C TYR A 75 10.75 2.62 20.95
N ASN A 76 9.75 2.98 20.15
CA ASN A 76 8.50 2.22 20.07
C ASN A 76 8.73 1.00 19.18
N LEU A 77 8.14 -0.12 19.54
CA LEU A 77 8.24 -1.36 18.77
C LEU A 77 6.91 -2.09 18.68
N MET A 78 6.68 -2.73 17.53
CA MET A 78 5.50 -3.54 17.25
C MET A 78 5.93 -4.88 16.69
N VAL A 79 5.56 -5.96 17.38
CA VAL A 79 5.80 -7.35 16.97
C VAL A 79 4.52 -7.90 16.34
N MET A 80 4.62 -8.41 15.12
CA MET A 80 3.49 -8.92 14.35
C MET A 80 3.87 -10.16 13.54
N ASP A 81 2.88 -10.81 12.93
CA ASP A 81 3.10 -11.96 12.04
C ASP A 81 4.17 -11.62 10.99
N LEU A 82 5.12 -12.54 10.79
CA LEU A 82 6.03 -12.46 9.65
C LEU A 82 5.34 -12.97 8.38
N LEU A 83 5.09 -12.07 7.43
CA LEU A 83 4.48 -12.39 6.14
C LEU A 83 5.54 -12.63 5.05
N GLY A 84 5.08 -13.01 3.85
CA GLY A 84 5.92 -13.26 2.68
C GLY A 84 6.34 -11.99 1.92
N PRO A 85 6.93 -12.14 0.71
CA PRO A 85 7.32 -11.03 -0.14
C PRO A 85 6.13 -10.15 -0.55
N SER A 86 6.41 -8.87 -0.81
CA SER A 86 5.43 -7.93 -1.33
C SER A 86 5.07 -8.21 -2.78
N LEU A 87 3.93 -7.70 -3.25
CA LEU A 87 3.58 -7.80 -4.67
C LEU A 87 4.58 -7.04 -5.56
N GLU A 88 5.28 -6.03 -5.05
CA GLU A 88 6.39 -5.41 -5.80
C GLU A 88 7.57 -6.38 -5.93
N ASP A 89 7.91 -7.13 -4.88
CA ASP A 89 8.98 -8.14 -4.93
C ASP A 89 8.62 -9.27 -5.91
N GLN A 90 7.37 -9.76 -5.83
CA GLN A 90 6.86 -10.77 -6.77
C GLN A 90 6.85 -10.23 -8.20
N PHE A 91 6.51 -8.96 -8.39
CA PHE A 91 6.49 -8.33 -9.70
C PHE A 91 7.89 -8.23 -10.31
N ASN A 92 8.89 -7.83 -9.52
CA ASN A 92 10.28 -7.80 -9.96
C ASN A 92 10.79 -9.21 -10.30
N LYS A 93 10.44 -10.21 -9.49
CA LYS A 93 10.77 -11.62 -9.76
C LYS A 93 10.19 -12.10 -11.09
N CYS A 94 8.99 -11.68 -11.44
CA CYS A 94 8.31 -12.01 -12.70
C CYS A 94 8.72 -11.14 -13.90
N GLY A 95 9.92 -10.53 -13.89
CA GLY A 95 10.37 -9.70 -15.01
C GLY A 95 9.52 -8.44 -15.21
N ARG A 96 8.89 -7.94 -14.13
CA ARG A 96 8.06 -6.73 -14.11
C ARG A 96 6.88 -6.78 -15.06
N ARG A 97 6.24 -7.94 -15.20
CA ARG A 97 4.94 -8.07 -15.87
C ARG A 97 4.21 -9.28 -15.31
N PHE A 98 2.95 -9.09 -14.93
CA PHE A 98 2.09 -10.21 -14.57
C PHE A 98 1.16 -10.58 -15.73
N SER A 99 0.79 -11.86 -15.79
CA SER A 99 -0.27 -12.38 -16.64
C SER A 99 -1.62 -11.82 -16.21
N LEU A 100 -2.57 -11.79 -17.14
CA LEU A 100 -3.94 -11.34 -16.83
C LEU A 100 -4.57 -12.20 -15.72
N LYS A 101 -4.36 -13.52 -15.74
CA LYS A 101 -4.83 -14.43 -14.69
C LYS A 101 -4.38 -13.97 -13.30
N THR A 102 -3.07 -13.74 -13.13
CA THR A 102 -2.50 -13.28 -11.86
C THR A 102 -3.07 -11.92 -11.45
N VAL A 103 -3.17 -10.95 -12.37
CA VAL A 103 -3.71 -9.62 -12.05
C VAL A 103 -5.17 -9.66 -11.61
N LEU A 104 -6.00 -10.51 -12.22
CA LEU A 104 -7.41 -10.66 -11.81
C LEU A 104 -7.55 -11.31 -10.43
N MET A 105 -6.70 -12.28 -10.10
CA MET A 105 -6.66 -12.88 -8.75
C MET A 105 -6.18 -11.89 -7.69
N ILE A 106 -5.19 -11.04 -8.03
CA ILE A 106 -4.76 -9.92 -7.19
C ILE A 106 -5.91 -8.94 -6.98
N ALA A 107 -6.61 -8.54 -8.06
CA ALA A 107 -7.70 -7.57 -8.00
C ALA A 107 -8.81 -8.02 -7.05
N ASP A 108 -9.23 -9.29 -7.11
CA ASP A 108 -10.29 -9.81 -6.25
C ASP A 108 -9.93 -9.71 -4.76
N GLN A 109 -8.70 -10.11 -4.39
CA GLN A 109 -8.25 -10.05 -3.01
C GLN A 109 -7.98 -8.61 -2.54
N MET A 110 -7.35 -7.75 -3.36
CA MET A 110 -7.10 -6.36 -3.00
C MET A 110 -8.40 -5.60 -2.72
N LEU A 111 -9.43 -5.79 -3.56
CA LEU A 111 -10.75 -5.19 -3.38
C LEU A 111 -11.42 -5.65 -2.09
N GLU A 112 -11.30 -6.93 -1.75
CA GLU A 112 -11.78 -7.46 -0.48
C GLU A 112 -11.05 -6.85 0.73
N ARG A 113 -9.73 -6.66 0.67
CA ARG A 113 -8.98 -6.02 1.78
C ARG A 113 -9.45 -4.58 2.01
N VAL A 114 -9.59 -3.78 0.96
CA VAL A 114 -10.05 -2.40 1.14
C VAL A 114 -11.52 -2.34 1.55
N GLU A 115 -12.39 -3.24 1.08
CA GLU A 115 -13.77 -3.33 1.54
C GLU A 115 -13.86 -3.63 3.04
N LEU A 116 -13.07 -4.59 3.52
CA LEU A 116 -12.99 -4.92 4.95
C LEU A 116 -12.50 -3.74 5.77
N MET A 117 -11.45 -3.04 5.31
CA MET A 117 -10.95 -1.84 5.99
C MET A 117 -11.99 -0.71 6.01
N HIS A 118 -12.68 -0.48 4.88
CA HIS A 118 -13.74 0.52 4.75
C HIS A 118 -14.96 0.18 5.62
N SER A 119 -15.24 -1.11 5.82
CA SER A 119 -16.29 -1.59 6.74
C SER A 119 -15.98 -1.21 8.20
N ARG A 120 -14.69 -1.20 8.57
CA ARG A 120 -14.16 -0.73 9.86
C ARG A 120 -13.94 0.79 9.91
N HIS A 121 -14.60 1.53 9.02
CA HIS A 121 -14.61 3.00 8.97
C HIS A 121 -13.26 3.66 8.65
N LEU A 122 -12.29 2.89 8.14
CA LEU A 122 -10.94 3.33 7.84
C LEU A 122 -10.72 3.41 6.32
N ILE A 123 -9.86 4.32 5.87
CA ILE A 123 -9.27 4.37 4.52
C ILE A 123 -7.76 4.23 4.62
N HIS A 124 -7.12 3.62 3.63
CA HIS A 124 -5.70 3.29 3.66
C HIS A 124 -4.81 4.47 3.31
N ARG A 125 -5.12 5.19 2.22
CA ARG A 125 -4.40 6.38 1.71
C ARG A 125 -2.97 6.15 1.18
N ASP A 126 -2.51 4.91 1.10
CA ASP A 126 -1.21 4.57 0.49
C ASP A 126 -1.23 3.18 -0.17
N ILE A 127 -2.25 2.96 -0.99
CA ILE A 127 -2.37 1.75 -1.82
C ILE A 127 -1.23 1.70 -2.83
N LYS A 128 -0.36 0.70 -2.70
CA LYS A 128 0.78 0.45 -3.60
C LYS A 128 1.21 -1.02 -3.51
N PRO A 129 1.88 -1.58 -4.53
CA PRO A 129 2.30 -2.98 -4.54
C PRO A 129 3.10 -3.42 -3.31
N ALA A 130 3.94 -2.54 -2.76
CA ALA A 130 4.75 -2.83 -1.57
C ALA A 130 3.94 -3.02 -0.26
N ASN A 131 2.70 -2.52 -0.21
CA ASN A 131 1.82 -2.62 0.97
C ASN A 131 0.85 -3.81 0.89
N PHE A 132 0.99 -4.64 -0.15
CA PHE A 132 0.28 -5.91 -0.28
C PHE A 132 1.32 -7.02 -0.33
N VAL A 133 1.21 -7.99 0.57
CA VAL A 133 2.22 -9.04 0.74
C VAL A 133 1.58 -10.41 0.71
N THR A 134 2.34 -11.40 0.26
CA THR A 134 1.90 -12.81 0.29
C THR A 134 1.94 -13.36 1.72
N ASP A 135 1.26 -14.47 1.97
CA ASP A 135 1.22 -15.15 3.27
C ASP A 135 2.53 -15.86 3.64
N GLY A 136 3.50 -15.90 2.72
CA GLY A 136 4.78 -16.58 2.91
C GLY A 136 4.68 -18.11 2.83
N GLY A 137 3.66 -18.64 2.15
CA GLY A 137 3.48 -20.09 1.99
C GLY A 137 2.96 -20.78 3.25
N ARG A 138 2.33 -20.03 4.17
CA ARG A 138 1.74 -20.58 5.40
C ARG A 138 0.39 -21.28 5.14
N GLY A 139 -0.27 -21.01 4.02
CA GLY A 139 -1.52 -21.65 3.62
C GLY A 139 -1.42 -22.48 2.33
N ASN A 140 -2.55 -23.08 1.94
CA ASN A 140 -2.68 -23.91 0.73
C ASN A 140 -2.80 -23.09 -0.58
N GLY A 141 -2.55 -21.78 -0.54
CA GLY A 141 -2.60 -20.88 -1.70
C GLY A 141 -2.07 -19.48 -1.33
N ASN A 142 -1.63 -18.69 -2.31
CA ASN A 142 -1.12 -17.34 -2.02
C ASN A 142 -2.29 -16.44 -1.60
N PHE A 143 -2.39 -16.22 -0.30
CA PHE A 143 -3.31 -15.27 0.30
C PHE A 143 -2.62 -13.91 0.46
N ILE A 144 -3.27 -12.84 0.00
CA ILE A 144 -2.72 -11.49 0.02
C ILE A 144 -3.12 -10.80 1.31
N TYR A 145 -2.15 -10.22 2.01
CA TYR A 145 -2.32 -9.39 3.19
C TYR A 145 -2.11 -7.92 2.84
N CYS A 146 -2.82 -7.04 3.54
CA CYS A 146 -2.62 -5.60 3.50
C CYS A 146 -1.87 -5.15 4.76
N ILE A 147 -0.85 -4.32 4.57
CA ILE A 147 0.05 -3.85 5.64
C ILE A 147 0.27 -2.33 5.54
N ASP A 148 0.96 -1.78 6.54
CA ASP A 148 1.37 -0.36 6.65
C ASP A 148 0.20 0.64 6.74
N PHE A 149 -0.33 0.76 7.96
CA PHE A 149 -1.45 1.67 8.26
C PHE A 149 -1.01 3.02 8.81
N GLY A 150 0.27 3.39 8.68
CA GLY A 150 0.80 4.64 9.22
C GLY A 150 0.11 5.91 8.70
N LEU A 151 -0.36 5.87 7.44
CA LEU A 151 -1.08 6.97 6.78
C LEU A 151 -2.61 6.83 6.79
N SER A 152 -3.11 5.72 7.33
CA SER A 152 -4.55 5.42 7.34
C SER A 152 -5.33 6.45 8.17
N LYS A 153 -6.62 6.58 7.86
CA LYS A 153 -7.48 7.56 8.53
C LYS A 153 -8.91 7.05 8.66
N ARG A 154 -9.59 7.43 9.74
CA ARG A 154 -11.02 7.20 9.88
C ARG A 154 -11.81 8.18 9.00
N TYR A 155 -12.63 7.65 8.08
CA TYR A 155 -13.41 8.47 7.13
C TYR A 155 -14.85 8.71 7.57
N ARG A 156 -15.35 7.97 8.56
CA ARG A 156 -16.68 8.18 9.14
C ARG A 156 -16.71 7.81 10.61
N HIS A 157 -17.63 8.40 11.36
CA HIS A 157 -17.84 8.05 12.75
C HIS A 157 -18.34 6.59 12.89
N PRO A 158 -17.81 5.76 13.81
CA PRO A 158 -18.17 4.34 13.87
C PRO A 158 -19.63 4.07 14.24
N ARG A 159 -20.21 4.89 15.13
CA ARG A 159 -21.61 4.75 15.57
C ARG A 159 -22.62 5.47 14.66
N THR A 160 -22.50 6.79 14.51
CA THR A 160 -23.43 7.60 13.69
C THR A 160 -23.27 7.42 12.19
N LEU A 161 -22.20 6.76 11.72
CA LEU A 161 -21.82 6.61 10.32
C LEU A 161 -21.64 7.94 9.55
N GLN A 162 -21.63 9.07 10.25
CA GLN A 162 -21.42 10.39 9.67
C GLN A 162 -20.05 10.46 8.99
N HIS A 163 -20.04 10.78 7.69
CA HIS A 163 -18.82 10.93 6.91
C HIS A 163 -18.04 12.17 7.36
N ILE A 164 -16.71 12.13 7.25
CA ILE A 164 -15.89 13.34 7.42
C ILE A 164 -16.28 14.37 6.36
N PRO A 165 -16.23 15.69 6.64
CA PRO A 165 -16.52 16.69 5.64
C PRO A 165 -15.45 16.71 4.55
N GLN A 166 -15.85 17.00 3.31
CA GLN A 166 -14.91 17.26 2.23
C GLN A 166 -14.11 18.52 2.53
N ARG A 167 -12.79 18.47 2.30
CA ARG A 167 -11.88 19.60 2.52
C ARG A 167 -10.89 19.68 1.36
N GLU A 168 -10.39 20.87 1.11
CA GLU A 168 -9.36 21.15 0.10
C GLU A 168 -8.09 21.67 0.80
N GLY A 169 -7.03 21.94 0.02
CA GLY A 169 -5.75 22.43 0.53
C GLY A 169 -4.96 21.40 1.34
N ARG A 170 -5.25 20.10 1.18
CA ARG A 170 -4.46 19.02 1.77
C ARG A 170 -3.15 18.85 1.01
N SER A 171 -2.06 18.61 1.73
CA SER A 171 -0.82 18.14 1.11
C SER A 171 -1.00 16.72 0.59
N LEU A 172 -0.35 16.41 -0.53
CA LEU A 172 -0.28 15.04 -1.02
C LEU A 172 0.36 14.14 0.05
N THR A 173 -0.34 13.06 0.40
CA THR A 173 0.18 11.98 1.23
C THR A 173 0.17 10.67 0.47
N GLY A 174 1.03 9.74 0.87
CA GLY A 174 1.20 8.45 0.19
C GLY A 174 2.08 8.57 -1.05
N THR A 175 2.05 7.54 -1.88
CA THR A 175 2.96 7.40 -3.02
C THR A 175 2.41 8.08 -4.28
N PRO A 176 3.04 9.17 -4.79
CA PRO A 176 2.50 9.97 -5.91
C PRO A 176 2.17 9.17 -7.18
N ARG A 177 2.93 8.09 -7.43
CA ARG A 177 2.74 7.18 -8.56
C ARG A 177 1.34 6.57 -8.56
N TYR A 178 0.82 6.18 -7.41
CA TYR A 178 -0.46 5.49 -7.26
C TYR A 178 -1.58 6.38 -6.70
N ALA A 179 -1.25 7.57 -6.15
CA ALA A 179 -2.23 8.52 -5.63
C ALA A 179 -3.32 8.91 -6.64
N SER A 180 -4.58 9.00 -6.20
CA SER A 180 -5.69 9.51 -7.02
C SER A 180 -5.46 10.94 -7.51
N ILE A 181 -6.15 11.34 -8.58
CA ILE A 181 -6.10 12.73 -9.07
C ILE A 181 -6.57 13.70 -7.97
N ASN A 182 -7.62 13.37 -7.22
CA ASN A 182 -8.12 14.18 -6.10
C ASN A 182 -7.05 14.43 -5.02
N ASN A 183 -6.25 13.40 -4.67
CA ASN A 183 -5.16 13.55 -3.71
C ASN A 183 -4.06 14.49 -4.22
N HIS A 184 -3.74 14.46 -5.52
CA HIS A 184 -2.82 15.42 -6.13
C HIS A 184 -3.37 16.85 -6.10
N LEU A 185 -4.68 17.03 -6.28
CA LEU A 185 -5.37 18.32 -6.20
C LEU A 185 -5.57 18.81 -4.75
N GLY A 186 -5.08 18.07 -3.76
CA GLY A 186 -5.21 18.45 -2.35
C GLY A 186 -6.63 18.33 -1.79
N VAL A 187 -7.48 17.53 -2.43
CA VAL A 187 -8.79 17.17 -1.89
C VAL A 187 -8.61 16.08 -0.83
N GLU A 188 -9.36 16.20 0.26
CA GLU A 188 -9.44 15.18 1.30
C GLU A 188 -9.74 13.82 0.69
N GLN A 189 -9.01 12.79 1.12
CA GLN A 189 -9.18 11.44 0.60
C GLN A 189 -10.37 10.75 1.26
N SER A 190 -11.02 9.87 0.50
CA SER A 190 -12.15 9.03 0.88
C SER A 190 -12.01 7.65 0.25
N ARG A 191 -13.04 6.82 0.35
CA ARG A 191 -13.04 5.45 -0.18
C ARG A 191 -12.73 5.37 -1.67
N ARG A 192 -13.18 6.34 -2.47
CA ARG A 192 -12.95 6.37 -3.93
C ARG A 192 -11.46 6.47 -4.29
N ASP A 193 -10.67 7.10 -3.42
CA ASP A 193 -9.26 7.37 -3.65
C ASP A 193 -8.40 6.11 -3.47
N ASP A 194 -8.76 5.26 -2.49
CA ASP A 194 -8.16 3.92 -2.34
C ASP A 194 -8.44 3.08 -3.61
N LEU A 195 -9.67 3.11 -4.13
CA LEU A 195 -10.07 2.33 -5.31
C LEU A 195 -9.40 2.83 -6.60
N GLU A 196 -9.36 4.15 -6.83
CA GLU A 196 -8.62 4.71 -7.98
C GLU A 196 -7.14 4.30 -7.95
N SER A 197 -6.55 4.28 -6.75
CA SER A 197 -5.17 3.82 -6.55
C SER A 197 -5.00 2.33 -6.87
N ILE A 198 -5.97 1.46 -6.50
CA ILE A 198 -5.98 0.05 -6.94
C ILE A 198 -6.00 -0.04 -8.46
N GLY A 199 -6.86 0.74 -9.14
CA GLY A 199 -6.92 0.74 -10.60
C GLY A 199 -5.58 1.04 -11.26
N TYR A 200 -4.83 2.01 -10.73
CA TYR A 200 -3.47 2.30 -11.19
C TYR A 200 -2.49 1.16 -10.91
N VAL A 201 -2.59 0.49 -9.76
CA VAL A 201 -1.77 -0.68 -9.42
C VAL A 201 -2.04 -1.85 -10.38
N LEU A 202 -3.30 -2.11 -10.71
CA LEU A 202 -3.68 -3.20 -11.62
C LEU A 202 -3.17 -2.94 -13.05
N VAL A 203 -3.29 -1.71 -13.55
CA VAL A 203 -2.72 -1.32 -14.85
C VAL A 203 -1.19 -1.40 -14.83
N TYR A 204 -0.55 -0.97 -13.74
CA TYR A 204 0.90 -1.09 -13.55
C TYR A 204 1.39 -2.54 -13.68
N PHE A 205 0.69 -3.50 -13.06
CA PHE A 205 1.04 -4.91 -13.14
C PHE A 205 0.91 -5.51 -14.54
N LEU A 206 -0.13 -5.14 -15.31
CA LEU A 206 -0.31 -5.63 -16.68
C LEU A 206 0.69 -5.03 -17.68
N LYS A 207 1.00 -3.74 -17.53
CA LYS A 207 1.77 -2.97 -18.52
C LYS A 207 3.25 -2.86 -18.20
N GLY A 208 3.70 -3.24 -17.01
CA GLY A 208 5.10 -3.11 -16.59
C GLY A 208 5.47 -1.74 -15.99
N GLY A 209 4.62 -0.74 -16.24
CA GLY A 209 4.81 0.63 -15.81
C GLY A 209 3.60 1.50 -16.08
N LEU A 210 3.66 2.71 -15.55
CA LEU A 210 2.68 3.78 -15.72
C LEU A 210 3.33 4.95 -16.48
N PRO A 211 2.56 5.66 -17.33
CA PRO A 211 3.09 6.68 -18.25
C PRO A 211 3.59 7.97 -17.57
N TRP A 212 3.45 8.08 -16.25
CA TRP A 212 3.99 9.15 -15.42
C TRP A 212 5.21 8.71 -14.59
N GLN A 213 5.82 7.57 -14.90
CA GLN A 213 7.11 7.16 -14.32
C GLN A 213 8.30 7.79 -15.07
N GLY A 214 9.45 7.91 -14.40
CA GLY A 214 10.69 8.41 -15.00
C GLY A 214 10.73 9.92 -15.27
N LEU A 215 9.68 10.68 -14.90
CA LEU A 215 9.64 12.13 -15.06
C LEU A 215 10.74 12.80 -14.22
N LYS A 216 11.62 13.55 -14.89
CA LYS A 216 12.71 14.29 -14.25
C LYS A 216 12.23 15.67 -13.81
N ALA A 217 12.58 16.08 -12.60
CA ALA A 217 12.26 17.41 -12.07
C ALA A 217 13.34 17.87 -11.09
N LYS A 218 13.50 19.20 -10.96
CA LYS A 218 14.49 19.81 -10.06
C LYS A 218 14.14 19.71 -8.56
N SER A 219 12.89 19.38 -8.22
CA SER A 219 12.44 19.20 -6.84
C SER A 219 11.29 18.21 -6.75
N ALA A 220 11.04 17.65 -5.56
CA ALA A 220 9.93 16.75 -5.30
C ALA A 220 8.57 17.39 -5.64
N THR A 221 8.36 18.64 -5.21
CA THR A 221 7.13 19.40 -5.51
C THR A 221 6.89 19.53 -7.02
N LYS A 222 7.94 19.83 -7.81
CA LYS A 222 7.84 19.88 -9.27
C LYS A 222 7.58 18.50 -9.87
N LYS A 223 8.23 17.44 -9.34
CA LYS A 223 7.99 16.05 -9.76
C LYS A 223 6.53 15.65 -9.54
N TYR A 224 5.95 16.00 -8.40
CA TYR A 224 4.56 15.67 -8.06
C TYR A 224 3.58 16.42 -8.99
N LYS A 225 3.85 17.70 -9.27
CA LYS A 225 3.07 18.47 -10.23
C LYS A 225 3.11 17.86 -11.64
N LEU A 226 4.28 17.45 -12.14
CA LEU A 226 4.40 16.79 -13.44
C LEU A 226 3.65 15.45 -13.50
N ILE A 227 3.69 14.66 -12.42
CA ILE A 227 2.92 13.42 -12.31
C ILE A 227 1.41 13.73 -12.38
N MET A 228 0.95 14.74 -11.65
CA MET A 228 -0.46 15.18 -11.67
C MET A 228 -0.88 15.62 -13.09
N GLU A 229 -0.13 16.52 -13.73
CA GLU A 229 -0.40 17.01 -15.08
C GLU A 229 -0.45 15.85 -16.09
N LYS A 230 0.45 14.87 -15.96
CA LYS A 230 0.44 13.66 -16.81
C LYS A 230 -0.77 12.76 -16.54
N LYS A 231 -1.20 12.61 -15.28
CA LYS A 231 -2.41 11.85 -14.91
C LYS A 231 -3.70 12.49 -15.42
N GLN A 232 -3.78 13.82 -15.43
CA GLN A 232 -4.95 14.55 -15.94
C GLN A 232 -5.03 14.57 -17.46
N SER A 233 -3.88 14.67 -18.15
CA SER A 233 -3.82 14.71 -19.61
C SER A 233 -4.05 13.37 -20.30
N ILE A 234 -3.80 12.24 -19.61
CA ILE A 234 -4.06 10.91 -20.18
C ILE A 234 -5.51 10.46 -19.93
N THR A 235 -6.22 10.12 -21.01
CA THR A 235 -7.57 9.57 -20.92
C THR A 235 -7.54 8.13 -20.39
N ILE A 236 -8.64 7.68 -19.77
CA ILE A 236 -8.74 6.30 -19.29
C ILE A 236 -8.53 5.27 -20.42
N PRO A 237 -9.14 5.41 -21.61
CA PRO A 237 -8.88 4.49 -22.71
C PRO A 237 -7.40 4.44 -23.13
N ALA A 238 -6.70 5.59 -23.17
CA ALA A 238 -5.28 5.62 -23.49
C ALA A 238 -4.43 4.93 -22.41
N LEU A 239 -4.74 5.16 -21.13
CA LEU A 239 -4.06 4.49 -20.02
C LEU A 239 -4.24 2.96 -20.10
N CYS A 240 -5.48 2.51 -20.36
CA CYS A 240 -5.87 1.10 -20.44
C CYS A 240 -5.69 0.48 -21.82
N GLN A 241 -5.04 1.15 -22.77
CA GLN A 241 -4.78 0.59 -24.10
C GLN A 241 -4.02 -0.75 -23.98
N GLY A 242 -4.55 -1.80 -24.60
CA GLY A 242 -4.02 -3.16 -24.53
C GLY A 242 -4.45 -3.96 -23.29
N CYS A 243 -5.24 -3.38 -22.39
CA CYS A 243 -5.91 -4.10 -21.29
C CYS A 243 -7.35 -4.47 -21.70
N PRO A 244 -7.96 -5.50 -21.08
CA PRO A 244 -9.40 -5.72 -21.19
C PRO A 244 -10.22 -4.49 -20.78
N SER A 245 -11.40 -4.30 -21.39
CA SER A 245 -12.25 -3.12 -21.18
C SER A 245 -12.64 -2.88 -19.72
N GLN A 246 -12.73 -3.94 -18.92
CA GLN A 246 -13.05 -3.93 -17.50
C GLN A 246 -12.07 -3.04 -16.69
N PHE A 247 -10.82 -2.89 -17.11
CA PHE A 247 -9.86 -2.00 -16.44
C PHE A 247 -10.22 -0.52 -16.64
N ALA A 248 -10.69 -0.16 -17.84
CA ALA A 248 -11.16 1.18 -18.13
C ALA A 248 -12.49 1.45 -17.42
N GLU A 249 -13.40 0.48 -17.44
CA GLU A 249 -14.69 0.53 -16.74
C GLU A 249 -14.50 0.71 -15.21
N TYR A 250 -13.59 -0.04 -14.61
CA TYR A 250 -13.21 0.09 -13.20
C TYR A 250 -12.72 1.51 -12.85
N LEU A 251 -11.79 2.05 -13.64
CA LEU A 251 -11.26 3.40 -13.39
C LEU A 251 -12.32 4.48 -13.61
N ALA A 252 -13.18 4.31 -14.62
CA ALA A 252 -14.29 5.22 -14.88
C ALA A 252 -15.30 5.22 -13.72
N TYR A 253 -15.62 4.03 -13.20
CA TYR A 253 -16.44 3.88 -11.99
C TYR A 253 -15.82 4.61 -10.79
N CYS A 254 -14.52 4.38 -10.52
CA CYS A 254 -13.85 5.01 -9.37
C CYS A 254 -13.89 6.54 -9.46
N ARG A 255 -13.68 7.10 -10.65
CA ARG A 255 -13.69 8.56 -10.88
C ARG A 255 -15.09 9.18 -10.85
N SER A 256 -16.15 8.39 -11.08
CA SER A 256 -17.54 8.89 -11.02
C SER A 256 -18.07 8.96 -9.59
N LEU A 257 -17.42 8.30 -8.63
CA LEU A 257 -17.84 8.31 -7.23
C LEU A 257 -17.74 9.71 -6.62
N LYS A 258 -18.85 10.16 -6.02
CA LYS A 258 -18.87 11.31 -5.11
C LYS A 258 -18.03 11.02 -3.87
N PHE A 259 -17.55 12.07 -3.20
CA PHE A 259 -16.67 11.95 -2.02
C PHE A 259 -17.25 11.06 -0.92
N GLU A 260 -18.55 11.17 -0.63
CA GLU A 260 -19.21 10.39 0.43
C GLU A 260 -19.83 9.09 -0.06
N ALA A 261 -19.71 8.77 -1.36
CA ALA A 261 -20.37 7.59 -1.94
C ALA A 261 -19.84 6.29 -1.30
N LYS A 262 -20.75 5.34 -1.04
CA LYS A 262 -20.39 3.96 -0.72
C LYS A 262 -20.12 3.22 -2.04
N PRO A 263 -18.88 2.77 -2.32
CA PRO A 263 -18.60 2.02 -3.53
C PRO A 263 -19.32 0.66 -3.54
N ASN A 264 -19.72 0.21 -4.72
CA ASN A 264 -20.26 -1.13 -4.94
C ASN A 264 -19.10 -2.10 -5.26
N ILE A 265 -18.41 -2.56 -4.22
CA ILE A 265 -17.25 -3.47 -4.36
C ILE A 265 -17.68 -4.80 -4.98
N ALA A 266 -18.88 -5.30 -4.66
CA ALA A 266 -19.41 -6.54 -5.22
C ALA A 266 -19.50 -6.48 -6.76
N TYR A 267 -19.96 -5.35 -7.32
CA TYR A 267 -19.95 -5.12 -8.77
C TYR A 267 -18.53 -5.12 -9.36
N LEU A 268 -17.59 -4.42 -8.74
CA LEU A 268 -16.21 -4.35 -9.23
C LEU A 268 -15.50 -5.71 -9.19
N ARG A 269 -15.72 -6.50 -8.13
CA ARG A 269 -15.21 -7.88 -8.04
C ARG A 269 -15.91 -8.79 -9.05
N GLY A 270 -17.24 -8.68 -9.18
CA GLY A 270 -18.04 -9.42 -10.15
C GLY A 270 -17.51 -9.24 -11.56
N MET A 271 -17.29 -7.99 -11.99
CA MET A 271 -16.74 -7.65 -13.30
C MET A 271 -15.41 -8.37 -13.59
N PHE A 272 -14.45 -8.35 -12.65
CA PHE A 272 -13.16 -9.04 -12.84
C PHE A 272 -13.28 -10.57 -12.76
N ARG A 273 -14.18 -11.10 -11.94
CA ARG A 273 -14.48 -12.54 -11.88
C ARG A 273 -15.14 -13.04 -13.16
N ASP A 274 -16.01 -12.25 -13.76
CA ASP A 274 -16.67 -12.57 -15.02
C ASP A 274 -15.64 -12.59 -16.15
N LEU A 275 -14.76 -11.57 -16.22
CA LEU A 275 -13.62 -11.58 -17.13
C LEU A 275 -12.72 -12.80 -16.90
N PHE A 276 -12.42 -13.17 -15.65
CA PHE A 276 -11.63 -14.36 -15.34
C PHE A 276 -12.25 -15.64 -15.93
N ARG A 277 -13.57 -15.81 -15.78
CA ARG A 277 -14.30 -16.97 -16.35
C ARG A 277 -14.35 -16.93 -17.87
N THR A 278 -14.60 -15.77 -18.48
CA THR A 278 -14.64 -15.60 -19.95
C THR A 278 -13.29 -15.88 -20.61
N GLN A 279 -12.18 -15.64 -19.91
CA GLN A 279 -10.84 -16.02 -20.38
C GLN A 279 -10.54 -17.53 -20.21
N GLY A 280 -11.49 -18.32 -19.70
CA GLY A 280 -11.33 -19.75 -19.46
C GLY A 280 -10.39 -20.08 -18.30
N TYR A 281 -10.09 -19.12 -17.43
CA TYR A 281 -9.21 -19.37 -16.29
C TYR A 281 -9.93 -20.16 -15.21
N THR A 282 -9.23 -21.11 -14.61
CA THR A 282 -9.64 -21.81 -13.39
C THR A 282 -8.76 -21.37 -12.23
N ASN A 283 -9.33 -21.30 -11.03
CA ASN A 283 -8.57 -21.16 -9.80
C ASN A 283 -8.67 -22.49 -9.07
N ASN A 284 -7.66 -23.34 -9.25
CA ASN A 284 -7.65 -24.67 -8.65
C ASN A 284 -7.16 -24.61 -7.19
N ASN A 285 -7.02 -23.39 -6.63
CA ASN A 285 -6.30 -23.12 -5.39
C ASN A 285 -4.91 -23.78 -5.39
N SER A 286 -4.29 -23.88 -6.56
CA SER A 286 -2.94 -24.41 -6.71
C SER A 286 -1.95 -23.26 -6.56
N SER A 287 -0.82 -23.51 -5.89
CA SER A 287 0.28 -22.55 -5.85
C SER A 287 0.72 -22.14 -7.26
N LEU A 288 0.63 -23.01 -8.26
CA LEU A 288 1.04 -22.76 -9.65
C LEU A 288 0.14 -21.80 -10.44
N ASP A 289 -1.00 -21.38 -9.87
CA ASP A 289 -1.88 -20.39 -10.50
C ASP A 289 -1.25 -18.99 -10.57
N TRP A 290 -0.22 -18.75 -9.76
CA TRP A 290 0.46 -17.47 -9.63
C TRP A 290 1.78 -17.45 -10.39
N ASP A 291 2.03 -16.38 -11.14
CA ASP A 291 3.21 -16.27 -12.01
C ASP A 291 4.53 -16.50 -11.26
N TRP A 292 4.64 -16.00 -10.03
CA TRP A 292 5.86 -16.09 -9.23
C TRP A 292 6.18 -17.49 -8.73
N ASN A 293 5.19 -18.37 -8.61
CA ASN A 293 5.40 -19.75 -8.19
C ASN A 293 5.87 -20.64 -9.35
N ARG A 294 5.52 -20.28 -10.60
CA ARG A 294 5.99 -20.99 -11.80
C ARG A 294 7.51 -20.84 -11.98
N ILE A 295 8.05 -19.68 -11.59
CA ILE A 295 9.49 -19.41 -11.61
C ILE A 295 10.22 -20.27 -10.59
N ASP A 296 9.63 -20.49 -9.41
CA ASP A 296 10.23 -21.36 -8.39
C ASP A 296 10.27 -22.82 -8.84
N SER A 297 9.19 -23.32 -9.45
CA SER A 297 9.14 -24.70 -9.97
C SER A 297 10.07 -24.95 -11.16
N GLY A 298 10.39 -23.92 -11.96
CA GLY A 298 11.36 -24.03 -13.06
C GLY A 298 12.81 -24.01 -12.59
N SER A 299 13.09 -23.60 -11.35
CA SER A 299 14.45 -23.44 -10.82
C SER A 299 14.97 -24.68 -10.07
N THR A 300 14.16 -25.74 -9.93
CA THR A 300 14.56 -26.99 -9.24
C THR A 300 15.14 -28.06 -10.17
N GLY A 301 15.43 -27.74 -11.44
CA GLY A 301 15.91 -28.69 -12.45
C GLY A 301 17.25 -28.36 -13.14
N GLY A 302 18.05 -27.43 -12.60
CA GLY A 302 19.35 -27.05 -13.17
C GLY A 302 20.46 -27.08 -12.13
N ASP A 303 21.56 -27.73 -12.48
CA ASP A 303 22.71 -28.05 -11.64
C ASP A 303 23.23 -26.91 -10.76
N ARG A 304 23.58 -27.28 -9.53
CA ARG A 304 24.39 -26.45 -8.62
C ARG A 304 25.84 -26.46 -9.10
N GLU A 305 26.23 -25.46 -9.88
CA GLU A 305 27.62 -25.01 -9.90
C GLU A 305 27.76 -23.66 -9.22
N ARG A 306 28.56 -23.66 -8.15
CA ARG A 306 29.08 -22.47 -7.49
C ARG A 306 30.03 -21.76 -8.46
N VAL A 307 29.75 -20.50 -8.77
CA VAL A 307 30.81 -19.56 -9.14
C VAL A 307 30.69 -18.30 -8.28
N SER A 308 31.76 -18.09 -7.53
CA SER A 308 32.07 -16.91 -6.73
C SER A 308 32.59 -15.76 -7.60
N GLY A 309 32.17 -14.53 -7.28
CA GLY A 309 32.87 -13.30 -7.63
C GLY A 309 32.26 -12.49 -8.77
N GLY A 310 31.99 -11.21 -8.53
CA GLY A 310 31.65 -10.24 -9.57
C GLY A 310 30.59 -9.22 -9.17
N ASP A 311 31.06 -8.12 -8.57
CA ASP A 311 30.48 -6.78 -8.44
C ASP A 311 28.99 -6.52 -8.79
N ARG A 312 28.21 -6.10 -7.79
CA ARG A 312 26.79 -5.76 -7.93
C ARG A 312 26.63 -4.27 -8.23
N GLY A 313 26.18 -3.96 -9.45
CA GLY A 313 25.61 -2.66 -9.79
C GLY A 313 24.45 -2.29 -8.86
N ALA A 314 24.51 -1.07 -8.33
CA ALA A 314 23.60 -0.53 -7.33
C ALA A 314 22.14 -0.42 -7.81
N PRO A 315 21.14 -0.67 -6.94
CA PRO A 315 19.75 -0.32 -7.24
C PRO A 315 19.55 1.19 -7.08
N TYR A 316 19.10 1.85 -8.15
CA TYR A 316 18.68 3.25 -8.12
C TYR A 316 17.49 3.42 -7.15
N GLY A 317 17.79 3.93 -5.96
CA GLY A 317 16.82 4.31 -4.95
C GLY A 317 16.13 5.62 -5.32
N ASP A 318 14.87 5.53 -5.74
CA ASP A 318 13.99 6.70 -5.85
C ASP A 318 13.25 6.85 -4.51
N ASN A 319 14.03 7.13 -3.44
CA ASN A 319 13.53 7.31 -2.08
C ASN A 319 14.03 8.65 -1.53
N ILE A 320 13.32 9.73 -1.89
CA ILE A 320 13.46 11.03 -1.23
C ILE A 320 12.09 11.40 -0.67
N GLY A 321 11.79 10.87 0.52
CA GLY A 321 10.77 11.39 1.41
C GLY A 321 11.30 12.64 2.10
N GLY A 322 11.30 13.76 1.38
CA GLY A 322 11.57 15.08 1.92
C GLY A 322 10.31 15.93 1.83
N GLN A 323 9.62 16.11 2.95
CA GLN A 323 8.66 17.20 3.12
C GLN A 323 9.06 18.00 4.35
N ILE A 324 9.66 19.16 4.12
CA ILE A 324 9.74 20.26 5.09
C ILE A 324 9.01 21.43 4.44
N ASP A 325 7.98 21.91 5.13
CA ASP A 325 7.72 23.33 5.42
C ASP A 325 6.23 23.68 5.39
N GLY A 326 5.83 24.34 6.46
CA GLY A 326 4.52 24.88 6.74
C GLY A 326 4.62 25.71 8.01
N GLY A 327 5.43 26.78 7.93
CA GLY A 327 5.57 27.76 8.99
C GLY A 327 4.25 28.46 9.26
N TYR A 328 3.82 28.45 10.52
CA TYR A 328 2.76 29.30 11.02
C TYR A 328 3.32 30.72 11.22
N GLN A 329 2.99 31.65 10.32
CA GLN A 329 2.98 33.06 10.69
C GLN A 329 1.65 33.36 11.38
N ARG A 330 1.70 33.58 12.70
CA ARG A 330 0.62 34.22 13.46
C ARG A 330 0.56 35.68 13.01
N THR A 331 -0.50 36.05 12.31
CA THR A 331 -0.92 37.46 12.23
C THR A 331 -1.81 37.77 13.43
N SER A 332 -1.32 38.67 14.27
CA SER A 332 -2.02 39.27 15.39
C SER A 332 -3.25 40.02 14.88
N ARG A 333 -4.45 39.60 15.27
CA ARG A 333 -5.66 40.41 15.09
C ARG A 333 -5.71 41.45 16.22
N ASN A 334 -5.65 42.71 15.82
CA ASN A 334 -5.99 43.87 16.64
C ASN A 334 -7.41 43.72 17.19
N ASN A 335 -7.54 43.88 18.50
CA ASN A 335 -8.82 43.95 19.20
C ASN A 335 -9.26 45.42 19.21
N MET A 336 -10.23 45.78 18.37
CA MET A 336 -10.98 47.03 18.52
C MET A 336 -12.02 46.82 19.63
N GLY A 337 -11.72 47.29 20.83
CA GLY A 337 -12.70 47.51 21.89
C GLY A 337 -13.20 48.94 21.84
N SER A 338 -14.45 49.12 21.42
CA SER A 338 -15.21 50.35 21.61
C SER A 338 -15.73 50.39 23.04
N GLY A 339 -15.52 51.52 23.72
CA GLY A 339 -16.03 51.76 25.07
C GLY A 339 -16.12 53.25 25.32
N ARG A 340 -17.30 53.81 25.04
CA ARG A 340 -17.69 55.18 25.37
C ARG A 340 -17.60 55.41 26.89
N ARG A 341 -16.94 56.49 27.29
CA ARG A 341 -17.54 57.59 28.07
C ARG A 341 -17.00 58.90 27.56
#